data_AF-A0A958A3H6-F1
#
_entry.id   AF-A0A958A3H6-F1
#
_cell.length_a   1.000
_cell.length_b   1.000
_cell.length_c   1.000
_cell.angle_alpha   90.00
_cell.angle_beta   90.00
_cell.angle_gamma   90.00
#
_symmetry.space_group_name_H-M   'P 1'
#
loop_
_entity.id
_entity.type
_entity.pdbx_description
1 polymer ?
#
loop_
_entity_poly.entity_id
_entity_poly.type
_entity_poly.pdbx_seq_one_letter_code
_entity_poly.pdbx_strand_id
1 'polypeptide(L)'
;MRSFPFILNTIMALLAVITASCQENATPSAHTEQATSTVTATMTLPSPELTTPTSPVVASPTVQMTPGLLAATAPVVAATKIGPACTEIGQTWTSPIDGVELVCVPAGEFLMGAAETDLQAKDDEKPQHPVYLDAFWIDRTEVTNANFLKCIDDGACQPEIFELSALTYTPYAVHP
;
A
#
# COMPACT_ATOMS: atom_id res chain seq x y z
N MET A 1 -69.91 6.68 -3.79
CA MET A 1 -69.90 5.97 -5.09
C MET A 1 -69.33 6.96 -6.11
N ARG A 2 -68.29 6.75 -6.91
CA ARG A 2 -67.35 5.65 -7.21
C ARG A 2 -66.19 6.38 -7.93
N SER A 3 -64.93 6.26 -7.51
CA SER A 3 -63.76 6.38 -8.42
C SER A 3 -62.47 6.09 -7.65
N PHE A 4 -62.16 4.82 -7.43
CA PHE A 4 -60.86 4.38 -6.89
C PHE A 4 -60.39 2.98 -7.37
N PRO A 5 -60.50 2.57 -8.68
CA PRO A 5 -59.90 1.31 -9.12
C PRO A 5 -58.72 1.44 -10.13
N PHE A 6 -58.26 2.65 -10.49
CA PHE A 6 -57.22 2.80 -11.54
C PHE A 6 -55.78 2.90 -11.05
N ILE A 7 -55.54 3.25 -9.79
CA ILE A 7 -54.18 3.45 -9.25
C ILE A 7 -53.56 2.13 -8.76
N LEU A 8 -54.39 1.17 -8.34
CA LEU A 8 -53.90 -0.12 -7.82
C LEU A 8 -53.46 -1.08 -8.95
N ASN A 9 -54.06 -0.96 -10.13
CA ASN A 9 -53.74 -1.82 -11.28
C ASN A 9 -52.45 -1.40 -12.01
N THR A 10 -52.01 -0.16 -11.84
CA THR A 10 -50.74 0.34 -12.40
C THR A 10 -49.53 0.00 -11.52
N ILE A 11 -49.72 -0.10 -10.20
CA ILE A 11 -48.65 -0.48 -9.26
C ILE A 11 -48.31 -1.98 -9.36
N MET A 12 -49.29 -2.86 -9.60
CA MET A 12 -49.04 -4.29 -9.81
C MET A 12 -48.40 -4.63 -11.17
N ALA A 13 -48.56 -3.77 -12.19
CA ALA A 13 -47.91 -3.96 -13.48
C ALA A 13 -46.42 -3.57 -13.46
N LEU A 14 -46.01 -2.62 -12.61
CA LEU A 14 -44.62 -2.19 -12.52
C LEU A 14 -43.74 -3.19 -11.74
N LEU A 15 -44.32 -3.94 -10.80
CA LEU A 15 -43.61 -4.95 -10.02
C LEU A 15 -43.30 -6.23 -10.83
N ALA A 16 -44.04 -6.50 -11.91
CA ALA A 16 -43.82 -7.66 -12.79
C ALA A 16 -42.69 -7.45 -13.82
N VAL A 17 -42.28 -6.21 -14.09
CA VAL A 17 -41.21 -5.90 -15.06
C VAL A 17 -39.81 -6.05 -14.43
N ILE A 18 -39.68 -5.92 -13.11
CA ILE A 18 -38.38 -5.95 -12.41
C ILE A 18 -37.86 -7.38 -12.17
N THR A 19 -38.71 -8.42 -12.23
CA THR A 19 -38.27 -9.82 -12.08
C THR A 19 -37.85 -10.51 -13.38
N ALA A 20 -37.89 -9.83 -14.53
CA ALA A 20 -37.58 -10.43 -15.84
C ALA A 20 -36.13 -10.17 -16.33
N SER A 21 -35.25 -9.60 -15.51
CA SER A 21 -33.87 -9.25 -15.91
C SER A 21 -32.81 -10.27 -15.48
N CYS A 22 -33.20 -11.46 -15.00
CA CYS A 22 -32.26 -12.49 -14.54
C CYS A 22 -32.59 -13.87 -15.13
N GLN A 23 -32.33 -14.05 -16.42
CA GLN A 23 -32.05 -15.32 -17.14
C GLN A 23 -31.80 -14.87 -18.60
N GLU A 24 -30.79 -15.28 -19.36
CA GLU A 24 -29.96 -16.47 -19.41
C GLU A 24 -28.82 -16.10 -20.38
N ASN A 25 -27.55 -16.42 -20.07
CA ASN A 25 -26.59 -16.84 -21.11
C ASN A 25 -25.30 -17.35 -20.48
N ALA A 26 -25.32 -18.60 -20.02
CA ALA A 26 -24.11 -19.40 -19.94
C ALA A 26 -23.97 -20.14 -21.28
N THR A 27 -23.21 -19.58 -22.21
CA THR A 27 -22.73 -20.30 -23.39
C THR A 27 -21.43 -21.01 -22.99
N PRO A 28 -21.36 -22.35 -22.97
CA PRO A 28 -20.09 -23.03 -22.82
C PRO A 28 -19.38 -22.95 -24.18
N SER A 29 -18.34 -22.11 -24.26
CA SER A 29 -17.42 -22.12 -25.40
C SER A 29 -16.64 -23.44 -25.37
N ALA A 30 -16.95 -24.33 -26.31
CA ALA A 30 -16.14 -25.49 -26.60
C ALA A 30 -14.78 -25.02 -27.13
N HIS A 31 -13.78 -24.96 -26.25
CA HIS A 31 -12.39 -24.89 -26.65
C HIS A 31 -11.85 -26.31 -26.78
N THR A 32 -11.47 -26.60 -28.01
CA THR A 32 -10.77 -27.76 -28.53
C THR A 32 -9.79 -28.39 -27.53
N GLU A 33 -10.05 -29.66 -27.26
CA GLU A 33 -9.13 -30.61 -26.63
C GLU A 33 -7.90 -30.76 -27.53
N GLN A 34 -6.79 -30.11 -27.17
CA GLN A 34 -5.48 -30.40 -27.74
C GLN A 34 -4.68 -31.21 -26.73
N ALA A 35 -4.54 -32.50 -27.04
CA ALA A 35 -3.75 -33.46 -26.28
C ALA A 35 -2.33 -32.91 -26.07
N THR A 36 -2.01 -32.60 -24.81
CA THR A 36 -0.64 -32.27 -24.39
C THR A 36 -0.06 -33.50 -23.71
N SER A 37 0.95 -34.08 -24.35
CA SER A 37 1.72 -35.22 -23.84
C SER A 37 2.22 -34.96 -22.41
N THR A 38 1.86 -35.87 -21.51
CA THR A 38 2.45 -35.99 -20.19
C THR A 38 3.90 -36.43 -20.33
N VAL A 39 4.85 -35.49 -20.36
CA VAL A 39 6.26 -35.80 -20.13
C VAL A 39 6.47 -35.80 -18.62
N THR A 40 6.43 -37.00 -18.03
CA THR A 40 6.86 -37.21 -16.64
C THR A 40 8.39 -37.13 -16.61
N ALA A 41 8.91 -35.92 -16.41
CA ALA A 41 10.32 -35.72 -16.11
C ALA A 41 10.53 -35.89 -14.60
N THR A 42 11.02 -37.06 -14.20
CA THR A 42 11.56 -37.27 -12.85
C THR A 42 12.86 -36.48 -12.74
N MET A 43 12.77 -35.22 -12.31
CA MET A 43 13.95 -34.44 -11.92
C MET A 43 14.38 -34.87 -10.53
N THR A 44 15.32 -35.80 -10.47
CA THR A 44 16.13 -36.05 -9.28
C THR A 44 16.91 -34.77 -8.98
N LEU A 45 16.59 -34.07 -7.89
CA LEU A 45 17.38 -32.91 -7.44
C LEU A 45 18.80 -33.36 -7.10
N PRO A 46 19.85 -32.86 -7.75
CA PRO A 46 21.19 -32.92 -7.17
C PRO A 46 21.20 -32.05 -5.91
N SER A 47 21.60 -32.65 -4.79
CA SER A 47 21.92 -31.93 -3.56
C SER A 47 22.97 -30.86 -3.88
N PRO A 48 22.75 -29.57 -3.58
CA PRO A 48 23.81 -28.58 -3.72
C PRO A 48 24.90 -28.92 -2.70
N GLU A 49 26.10 -29.21 -3.21
CA GLU A 49 27.30 -29.27 -2.37
C GLU A 49 27.54 -27.86 -1.82
N LEU A 50 27.39 -27.73 -0.50
CA LEU A 50 27.66 -26.51 0.25
C LEU A 50 29.17 -26.24 0.21
N THR A 51 29.64 -25.60 -0.85
CA THR A 51 30.99 -25.04 -0.89
C THR A 51 30.98 -23.74 -0.08
N THR A 52 31.38 -23.84 1.18
CA THR A 52 31.69 -22.70 2.05
C THR A 52 32.68 -21.77 1.35
N PRO A 53 32.31 -20.51 1.03
CA PRO A 53 33.30 -19.52 0.63
C PRO A 53 34.12 -19.13 1.86
N THR A 54 35.39 -19.50 1.86
CA THR A 54 36.38 -19.02 2.83
C THR A 54 36.63 -17.53 2.57
N SER A 55 35.85 -16.68 3.24
CA SER A 55 36.06 -15.24 3.25
C SER A 55 37.43 -14.91 3.89
N PRO A 56 38.26 -14.04 3.28
CA PRO A 56 39.46 -13.56 3.95
C PRO A 56 39.05 -12.68 5.14
N VAL A 57 39.44 -13.13 6.34
CA VAL A 57 39.28 -12.41 7.60
C VAL A 57 40.10 -11.12 7.52
N VAL A 58 39.45 -10.02 7.13
CA VAL A 58 39.97 -8.67 7.35
C VAL A 58 39.77 -8.37 8.83
N ALA A 59 40.87 -8.18 9.55
CA ALA A 59 40.86 -7.87 10.98
C ALA A 59 40.06 -6.58 11.22
N SER A 60 38.89 -6.75 11.87
CA SER A 60 38.05 -5.65 12.33
C SER A 60 38.78 -4.90 13.46
N PRO A 61 38.86 -3.56 13.43
CA PRO A 61 39.43 -2.81 14.54
C PRO A 61 38.57 -3.04 15.80
N THR A 62 39.19 -3.57 16.85
CA THR A 62 38.56 -3.76 18.15
C THR A 62 38.27 -2.38 18.76
N VAL A 63 37.05 -1.87 18.57
CA VAL A 63 36.56 -0.72 19.34
C VAL A 63 36.22 -1.25 20.74
N GLN A 64 37.12 -1.00 21.68
CA GLN A 64 36.93 -1.31 23.09
C GLN A 64 35.77 -0.48 23.63
N MET A 65 34.58 -1.11 23.79
CA MET A 65 33.45 -0.48 24.45
C MET A 65 33.83 -0.25 25.92
N THR A 66 34.06 1.01 26.26
CA THR A 66 34.19 1.44 27.66
C THR A 66 32.78 1.46 28.24
N PRO A 67 32.47 0.75 29.34
CA PRO A 67 31.18 0.85 30.00
C PRO A 67 31.08 2.20 30.73
N GLY A 68 30.75 3.25 29.98
CA GLY A 68 30.38 4.54 30.52
C GLY A 68 28.94 4.46 31.02
N LEU A 69 28.76 3.92 32.23
CA LEU A 69 27.50 4.00 32.96
C LEU A 69 27.24 5.46 33.35
N LEU A 70 26.53 6.18 32.48
CA LEU A 70 25.83 7.40 32.86
C LEU A 70 24.36 7.18 32.56
N ALA A 71 23.61 6.95 33.64
CA ALA A 71 22.17 7.02 33.66
C ALA A 71 21.72 8.40 33.19
N ALA A 72 21.35 8.50 31.91
CA ALA A 72 20.66 9.67 31.39
C ALA A 72 19.16 9.52 31.73
N THR A 73 18.80 9.82 32.97
CA THR A 73 17.41 10.17 33.32
C THR A 73 17.11 11.55 32.77
N ALA A 74 16.87 11.65 31.47
CA ALA A 74 16.23 12.81 30.88
C ALA A 74 14.72 12.52 30.80
N PRO A 75 13.84 13.37 31.37
CA PRO A 75 12.41 13.24 31.13
C PRO A 75 12.15 13.69 29.68
N VAL A 76 11.93 12.72 28.78
CA VAL A 76 11.43 13.01 27.43
C VAL A 76 9.94 13.36 27.56
N VAL A 77 9.66 14.59 27.96
CA VAL A 77 8.30 15.15 27.94
C VAL A 77 8.33 16.36 27.03
N ALA A 78 8.21 16.09 25.73
CA ALA A 78 7.71 17.03 24.75
C ALA A 78 6.55 16.35 24.03
N ALA A 79 5.41 17.02 24.00
CA ALA A 79 4.11 16.48 23.62
C ALA A 79 4.05 16.01 22.16
N THR A 80 4.43 14.75 21.92
CA THR A 80 3.95 14.04 20.74
C THR A 80 2.46 13.75 20.98
N LYS A 81 1.63 14.09 20.01
CA LYS A 81 0.27 13.54 19.92
C LYS A 81 0.44 12.06 19.59
N ILE A 82 0.82 11.27 20.60
CA ILE A 82 1.13 9.84 20.46
C ILE A 82 -0.19 9.20 20.03
N GLY A 83 -0.21 8.72 18.79
CA GLY A 83 -1.32 7.94 18.28
C GLY A 83 -1.53 6.65 19.07
N PRO A 84 -2.64 5.95 18.83
CA PRO A 84 -2.77 4.59 19.33
C PRO A 84 -1.59 3.74 18.86
N ALA A 85 -1.24 2.73 19.65
CA ALA A 85 -0.27 1.74 19.24
C ALA A 85 -0.74 1.07 17.93
N CYS A 86 0.17 0.96 16.96
CA CYS A 86 -0.03 0.19 15.75
C CYS A 86 0.34 -1.27 16.05
N THR A 87 -0.68 -2.12 16.26
CA THR A 87 -0.47 -3.52 16.65
C THR A 87 -0.95 -4.51 15.61
N GLU A 88 -1.95 -4.15 14.81
CA GLU A 88 -2.58 -5.08 13.86
C GLU A 88 -2.54 -4.53 12.43
N ILE A 89 -2.21 -5.41 11.48
CA ILE A 89 -2.15 -5.05 10.06
C ILE A 89 -3.51 -4.52 9.60
N GLY A 90 -3.52 -3.34 8.97
CA GLY A 90 -4.74 -2.74 8.46
C GLY A 90 -5.65 -2.08 9.51
N GLN A 91 -5.26 -2.06 10.80
CA GLN A 91 -5.86 -1.15 11.79
C GLN A 91 -5.79 0.29 11.24
N THR A 92 -6.85 1.08 11.45
CA THR A 92 -6.91 2.47 10.96
C THR A 92 -6.90 3.47 12.10
N TRP A 93 -6.38 4.66 11.82
CA TRP A 93 -6.44 5.80 12.71
C TRP A 93 -6.61 7.08 11.90
N THR A 94 -7.57 7.92 12.28
CA THR A 94 -7.71 9.24 11.66
C THR A 94 -6.70 10.21 12.26
N SER A 95 -5.83 10.74 11.40
CA SER A 95 -4.86 11.77 11.72
C SER A 95 -5.60 12.94 12.33
N PRO A 96 -5.26 13.33 13.55
CA PRO A 96 -5.90 14.45 14.19
C PRO A 96 -5.23 15.79 13.79
N ILE A 97 -4.31 15.78 12.81
CA ILE A 97 -3.64 16.96 12.26
C ILE A 97 -4.42 17.45 11.04
N ASP A 98 -4.66 16.56 10.07
CA ASP A 98 -5.25 16.88 8.77
C ASP A 98 -6.52 16.08 8.44
N GLY A 99 -6.92 15.14 9.31
CA GLY A 99 -8.11 14.31 9.13
C GLY A 99 -7.93 13.14 8.16
N VAL A 100 -6.71 12.88 7.69
CA VAL A 100 -6.41 11.77 6.77
C VAL A 100 -6.44 10.44 7.51
N GLU A 101 -6.88 9.38 6.85
CA GLU A 101 -6.85 8.04 7.41
C GLU A 101 -5.47 7.40 7.24
N LEU A 102 -4.84 7.04 8.36
CA LEU A 102 -3.63 6.24 8.39
C LEU A 102 -3.97 4.76 8.56
N VAL A 103 -3.11 3.91 8.03
CA VAL A 103 -3.12 2.45 8.22
C VAL A 103 -1.88 2.01 8.99
N CYS A 104 -2.08 1.03 9.87
CA CYS A 104 -1.02 0.43 10.65
C CYS A 104 -0.24 -0.60 9.83
N VAL A 105 1.08 -0.43 9.82
CA VAL A 105 2.06 -1.42 9.38
C VAL A 105 2.78 -1.94 10.64
N PRO A 106 2.52 -3.18 11.08
CA PRO A 106 3.12 -3.74 12.27
C PRO A 106 4.62 -3.99 12.06
N ALA A 107 5.36 -4.08 13.17
CA ALA A 107 6.79 -4.37 13.14
C ALA A 107 7.07 -5.72 12.46
N GLY A 108 8.11 -5.78 11.66
CA GLY A 108 8.44 -6.99 10.93
C GLY A 108 9.64 -6.85 10.00
N GLU A 109 10.03 -7.99 9.44
CA GLU A 109 11.06 -8.09 8.43
C GLU A 109 10.41 -8.34 7.06
N PHE A 110 10.95 -7.70 6.03
CA PHE A 110 10.57 -7.94 4.64
C PHE A 110 11.78 -7.82 3.71
N LEU A 111 11.64 -8.33 2.50
CA LEU A 111 12.66 -8.19 1.47
C LEU A 111 12.42 -6.91 0.66
N MET A 112 13.33 -5.95 0.74
CA MET A 112 13.31 -4.70 -0.03
C MET A 112 14.17 -4.85 -1.29
N GLY A 113 13.77 -4.19 -2.38
CA GLY A 113 14.45 -4.27 -3.67
C GLY A 113 13.99 -5.43 -4.54
N ALA A 114 14.55 -5.52 -5.73
CA ALA A 114 14.21 -6.51 -6.75
C ALA A 114 15.16 -7.72 -6.71
N ALA A 115 14.63 -8.90 -7.05
CA ALA A 115 15.43 -10.09 -7.19
C ALA A 115 16.42 -9.95 -8.35
N GLU A 116 17.59 -10.59 -8.25
CA GLU A 116 18.59 -10.60 -9.33
C GLU A 116 18.03 -11.11 -10.66
N THR A 117 17.07 -12.04 -10.59
CA THR A 117 16.40 -12.63 -11.75
C THR A 117 15.34 -11.73 -12.39
N ASP A 118 14.99 -10.60 -11.79
CA ASP A 118 14.05 -9.65 -12.38
C ASP A 118 14.74 -8.86 -13.50
N LEU A 119 14.32 -9.14 -14.73
CA LEU A 119 14.88 -8.52 -15.93
C LEU A 119 14.28 -7.13 -16.24
N GLN A 120 13.22 -6.72 -15.55
CA GLN A 120 12.61 -5.40 -15.69
C GLN A 120 13.14 -4.40 -14.65
N ALA A 121 13.68 -4.90 -13.54
CA ALA A 121 14.28 -4.08 -12.50
C ALA A 121 15.60 -3.46 -12.95
N LYS A 122 15.78 -2.18 -12.62
CA LYS A 122 17.03 -1.44 -12.84
C LYS A 122 18.12 -1.87 -11.86
N ASP A 123 19.36 -1.51 -12.19
CA ASP A 123 20.51 -1.84 -11.35
C ASP A 123 20.46 -1.17 -9.96
N ASP A 124 19.81 0.00 -9.85
CA ASP A 124 19.64 0.72 -8.57
C ASP A 124 18.46 0.20 -7.72
N GLU A 125 17.67 -0.72 -8.26
CA GLU A 125 16.58 -1.40 -7.53
C GLU A 125 17.05 -2.74 -6.91
N LYS A 126 18.30 -3.16 -7.18
CA LYS A 126 18.94 -4.42 -6.75
C LYS A 126 20.11 -4.16 -5.79
N PRO A 127 20.54 -5.15 -5.00
CA PRO A 127 19.94 -6.47 -4.82
C PRO A 127 18.76 -6.43 -3.85
N GLN A 128 17.93 -7.47 -3.91
CA GLN A 128 16.96 -7.71 -2.85
C GLN A 128 17.67 -8.06 -1.53
N HIS A 129 17.28 -7.41 -0.42
CA HIS A 129 17.86 -7.65 0.90
C HIS A 129 16.83 -7.54 2.03
N PRO A 130 17.02 -8.24 3.17
CA PRO A 130 16.11 -8.13 4.32
C PRO A 130 16.21 -6.74 4.98
N VAL A 131 15.07 -6.20 5.38
CA VAL A 131 14.93 -4.95 6.15
C VAL A 131 13.94 -5.18 7.27
N TYR A 132 14.33 -4.81 8.48
CA TYR A 132 13.44 -4.77 9.64
C TYR A 132 12.99 -3.33 9.92
N LEU A 133 11.70 -3.16 10.19
CA LEU A 133 11.12 -1.89 10.65
C LEU A 133 10.28 -2.12 11.91
N ASP A 134 10.32 -1.16 12.83
CA ASP A 134 9.35 -1.07 13.93
C ASP A 134 7.95 -0.75 13.39
N ALA A 135 6.91 -0.92 14.21
CA ALA A 135 5.55 -0.63 13.81
C ALA A 135 5.35 0.87 13.56
N PHE A 136 4.65 1.23 12.47
CA PHE A 136 4.39 2.62 12.09
C PHE A 136 3.03 2.81 11.43
N TRP A 137 2.58 4.06 11.41
CA TRP A 137 1.38 4.50 10.69
C TRP A 137 1.78 5.17 9.38
N ILE A 138 1.09 4.85 8.29
CA ILE A 138 1.27 5.50 6.98
C ILE A 138 -0.09 5.89 6.40
N ASP A 139 -0.15 6.98 5.65
CA ASP A 139 -1.39 7.41 4.98
C ASP A 139 -1.91 6.31 4.05
N ARG A 140 -3.22 6.07 4.09
CA ARG A 140 -3.86 5.08 3.22
C ARG A 140 -3.77 5.47 1.74
N THR A 141 -3.79 6.76 1.46
CA THR A 141 -3.76 7.32 0.11
C THR A 141 -2.60 8.29 -0.01
N GLU A 142 -2.16 8.55 -1.23
CA GLU A 142 -1.30 9.68 -1.51
C GLU A 142 -1.96 11.00 -1.06
N VAL A 143 -1.14 12.01 -0.79
CA VAL A 143 -1.62 13.35 -0.42
C VAL A 143 -2.43 13.91 -1.57
N THR A 144 -3.72 14.18 -1.33
CA THR A 144 -4.60 14.72 -2.37
C THR A 144 -4.38 16.22 -2.57
N ASN A 145 -4.79 16.74 -3.73
CA ASN A 145 -4.80 18.19 -3.97
C ASN A 145 -5.59 18.95 -2.90
N ALA A 146 -6.70 18.39 -2.41
CA ALA A 146 -7.49 19.01 -1.34
C ALA A 146 -6.74 19.03 0.00
N ASN A 147 -6.00 17.95 0.34
CA ASN A 147 -5.16 17.93 1.54
C ASN A 147 -4.04 18.96 1.45
N PHE A 148 -3.37 19.06 0.30
CA PHE A 148 -2.30 20.03 0.12
C PHE A 148 -2.81 21.48 0.14
N LEU A 149 -3.96 21.76 -0.49
CA LEU A 149 -4.63 23.06 -0.40
C LEU A 149 -4.93 23.45 1.05
N LYS A 150 -5.47 22.50 1.83
CA LYS A 150 -5.69 22.73 3.27
C LYS A 150 -4.38 23.07 3.99
N CYS A 151 -3.29 22.38 3.67
CA CYS A 151 -1.98 22.68 4.26
C CYS A 151 -1.48 24.10 3.92
N ILE A 152 -1.75 24.59 2.71
CA ILE A 152 -1.47 25.98 2.31
C ILE A 152 -2.35 26.96 3.11
N ASP A 153 -3.66 26.69 3.19
CA ASP A 153 -4.62 27.54 3.90
C ASP A 153 -4.28 27.64 5.40
N ASP A 154 -3.78 26.55 5.99
CA ASP A 154 -3.28 26.49 7.36
C ASP A 154 -1.88 27.18 7.52
N GLY A 155 -1.25 27.59 6.42
CA GLY A 155 0.07 28.22 6.39
C GLY A 155 1.24 27.27 6.64
N ALA A 156 1.01 25.96 6.62
CA ALA A 156 2.01 24.93 6.91
C ALA A 156 2.79 24.46 5.67
N CYS A 157 2.22 24.62 4.47
CA CYS A 157 2.86 24.29 3.20
C CYS A 157 3.01 25.53 2.31
N GLN A 158 4.07 25.57 1.52
CA GLN A 158 4.26 26.56 0.46
C GLN A 158 4.26 25.85 -0.89
N PRO A 159 3.48 26.31 -1.88
CA PRO A 159 3.62 25.81 -3.24
C PRO A 159 4.98 26.25 -3.79
N GLU A 160 5.66 25.35 -4.50
CA GLU A 160 6.83 25.77 -5.27
C GLU A 160 6.38 26.62 -6.45
N ILE A 161 6.54 27.93 -6.32
CA ILE A 161 6.38 28.87 -7.43
C ILE A 161 7.65 28.81 -8.28
N PHE A 162 7.61 28.05 -9.39
CA PHE A 162 8.61 28.25 -10.43
C PHE A 162 8.37 29.65 -11.05
N GLU A 163 9.23 30.59 -10.68
CA GLU A 163 9.28 32.04 -10.99
C GLU A 163 9.33 32.41 -12.50
N LEU A 164 8.70 31.66 -13.40
CA LEU A 164 8.64 31.97 -14.83
C LEU A 164 7.22 32.06 -15.42
N SER A 165 6.15 32.03 -14.60
CA SER A 165 4.78 32.25 -15.11
C SER A 165 3.82 32.90 -14.10
N ALA A 166 4.30 33.88 -13.34
CA ALA A 166 3.56 34.61 -12.30
C ALA A 166 2.31 35.40 -12.78
N LEU A 167 1.84 35.20 -14.01
CA LEU A 167 0.63 35.87 -14.53
C LEU A 167 -0.52 34.92 -14.89
N THR A 168 -0.38 33.60 -14.80
CA THR A 168 -1.50 32.66 -15.04
C THR A 168 -1.50 31.40 -14.16
N TYR A 169 -0.64 31.31 -13.16
CA TYR A 169 -0.53 30.10 -12.34
C TYR A 169 -1.73 29.95 -11.39
N THR A 170 -2.71 29.14 -11.80
CA THR A 170 -3.68 28.52 -10.91
C THR A 170 -3.12 27.14 -10.54
N PRO A 171 -2.45 26.98 -9.38
CA PRO A 171 -1.69 25.76 -9.06
C PRO A 171 -2.52 24.49 -9.01
N TYR A 172 -3.84 24.63 -8.81
CA TYR A 172 -4.78 23.53 -8.68
C TYR A 172 -5.95 23.79 -9.61
N ALA A 173 -5.75 23.49 -10.90
CA ALA A 173 -6.88 23.37 -11.80
C ALA A 173 -7.80 22.28 -11.22
N VAL A 174 -8.98 22.70 -10.77
CA VAL A 174 -10.10 21.82 -10.45
C VAL A 174 -10.48 21.15 -11.77
N HIS A 175 -9.90 19.97 -12.05
CA HIS A 175 -10.37 19.14 -13.16
C HIS A 175 -11.79 18.67 -12.78
N PRO A 176 -12.83 19.06 -13.55
CA PRO A 176 -14.21 18.69 -13.27
C PRO A 176 -14.47 17.19 -13.46
#